data_AF-A0A349FF14-F1
#
_entry.id   AF-A0A349FF14-F1
#
_cell.length_a   1.000
_cell.length_b   1.000
_cell.length_c   1.000
_cell.angle_alpha   90.00
_cell.angle_beta   90.00
_cell.angle_gamma   90.00
#
_symmetry.space_group_name_H-M   'P 1'
#
loop_
_entity.id
_entity.type
_entity.pdbx_description
1 polymer ?
#
loop_
_entity_poly.entity_id
_entity_poly.type
_entity_poly.pdbx_seq_one_letter_code
_entity_poly.pdbx_strand_id
1 'polypeptide(L)' 'MEPLLLQLKKDFYMNISSLQAYTLPHSQPTLNLLTEEELKELEHVWVELSVWQRSQPIN' A
#
# COMPACT_ATOMS: atom_id res chain seq x y z
N MET A 1 -5.69 1.67 18.27
CA MET A 1 -5.79 0.85 17.04
C MET A 1 -6.13 1.72 15.83
N GLU A 2 -7.18 2.55 15.88
CA GLU A 2 -7.57 3.45 14.77
C GLU A 2 -6.47 4.39 14.21
N PRO A 3 -5.64 5.07 15.02
CA PRO A 3 -4.60 5.95 14.47
C PRO A 3 -3.50 5.18 13.71
N LEU A 4 -3.20 3.95 14.13
CA LEU A 4 -2.24 3.09 13.44
C LEU A 4 -2.77 2.66 12.07
N LEU A 5 -4.05 2.30 12.00
CA LEU A 5 -4.70 1.87 10.76
C LEU A 5 -4.78 3.02 9.75
N LEU A 6 -5.10 4.24 10.20
CA LEU A 6 -5.08 5.44 9.37
C LEU A 6 -3.67 5.75 8.83
N GLN A 7 -2.65 5.57 9.67
CA GLN A 7 -1.25 5.76 9.26
C GLN A 7 -0.85 4.72 8.21
N LEU A 8 -1.14 3.43 8.44
CA LEU A 8 -0.81 2.37 7.49
C LEU A 8 -1.47 2.58 6.12
N LYS A 9 -2.72 3.04 6.09
CA LYS A 9 -3.37 3.39 4.81
C LYS A 9 -2.66 4.54 4.09
N LYS A 10 -2.23 5.58 4.80
CA LYS A 10 -1.43 6.65 4.20
C LYS A 10 -0.09 6.13 3.68
N ASP A 11 0.59 5.30 4.46
CA ASP A 11 1.88 4.71 4.09
C ASP A 11 1.74 3.84 2.83
N PHE A 12 0.63 3.13 2.66
CA PHE A 12 0.31 2.37 1.46
C PHE A 12 0.28 3.26 0.21
N TYR A 13 -0.53 4.33 0.21
CA TYR A 13 -0.61 5.25 -0.94
C TYR A 13 0.70 6.01 -1.18
N MET A 14 1.46 6.34 -0.13
CA MET A 14 2.78 6.95 -0.27
C MET A 14 3.78 5.99 -0.95
N ASN A 15 3.82 4.72 -0.53
CA ASN A 15 4.68 3.70 -1.14
C ASN A 15 4.31 3.51 -2.61
N ILE A 16 3.03 3.35 -2.91
CA ILE A 16 2.49 3.24 -4.27
C ILE A 16 2.91 4.44 -5.12
N SER A 17 2.68 5.65 -4.65
CA SER A 17 3.02 6.87 -5.39
C SER A 17 4.53 6.99 -5.62
N SER A 18 5.35 6.59 -4.64
CA SER A 18 6.81 6.57 -4.78
C SER A 18 7.27 5.60 -5.86
N LEU A 19 6.64 4.42 -5.97
CA LEU A 19 6.95 3.43 -7.00
C LEU A 19 6.61 3.96 -8.40
N GLN A 20 5.56 4.78 -8.52
CA GLN A 20 5.21 5.45 -9.79
C GLN A 20 6.23 6.52 -10.19
N ALA A 21 6.81 7.25 -9.23
CA ALA A 21 7.82 8.27 -9.51
C ALA A 21 9.10 7.68 -10.18
N TYR A 22 9.35 6.37 -10.03
CA TYR A 22 10.46 5.67 -10.68
C TYR A 22 10.10 5.06 -12.04
N THR A 23 8.85 5.20 -12.51
CA THR A 23 8.46 4.69 -13.84
C THR A 23 8.93 5.62 -14.95
N LEU A 24 9.37 5.04 -16.07
CA LEU A 24 9.80 5.80 -17.25
C LEU A 24 8.66 6.71 -17.74
N PRO A 25 8.95 7.88 -18.34
CA PRO A 25 7.95 8.86 -18.80
C PRO A 25 6.86 8.33 -19.75
N HIS A 26 7.06 7.15 -20.34
CA HIS A 26 6.15 6.51 -21.30
C HIS A 26 5.57 5.17 -20.80
N SER A 27 5.85 4.81 -19.55
CA SER A 27 5.25 3.64 -18.91
C SER A 27 4.02 4.09 -18.15
N GLN A 28 2.85 3.54 -18.49
CA GLN A 28 1.71 3.65 -17.57
C GLN A 28 2.08 2.91 -16.29
N PRO A 29 2.01 3.56 -15.11
CA PRO A 29 2.27 2.87 -13.87
C PRO A 29 1.30 1.69 -13.75
N THR A 30 1.81 0.52 -13.35
CA THR A 30 1.03 -0.74 -13.27
C THR A 30 -0.26 -0.59 -12.46
N LEU A 31 -0.29 0.38 -11.54
CA LEU A 31 -1.43 0.73 -10.70
C LEU A 31 -2.59 1.38 -11.47
N ASN A 32 -2.36 2.02 -12.62
CA ASN A 32 -3.44 2.55 -13.48
C ASN A 32 -4.27 1.42 -14.13
N LEU A 33 -3.84 0.17 -14.01
CA LEU A 33 -4.58 -1.00 -14.47
C LEU A 33 -5.56 -1.52 -13.42
N LEU A 34 -5.40 -1.12 -12.15
CA LEU A 34 -6.29 -1.53 -11.07
C LEU A 34 -7.50 -0.60 -11.03
N THR A 35 -8.68 -1.21 -10.91
CA THR A 35 -9.89 -0.49 -10.53
C THR A 35 -9.81 0.02 -9.09
N GLU A 36 -10.70 0.94 -8.72
CA GLU A 36 -10.76 1.44 -7.34
C GLU A 36 -11.04 0.32 -6.33
N GLU A 37 -11.81 -0.69 -6.72
CA GLU A 37 -12.14 -1.86 -5.90
C GLU A 37 -10.90 -2.74 -5.68
N GLU A 38 -10.19 -3.11 -6.74
CA GLU A 38 -8.96 -3.90 -6.64
C GLU A 38 -7.87 -3.17 -5.85
N LEU A 39 -7.79 -1.84 -5.97
CA LEU A 39 -6.85 -1.03 -5.18
C LEU A 39 -7.21 -1.02 -3.70
N LYS A 40 -8.50 -1.01 -3.35
CA LYS A 40 -8.99 -1.11 -1.97
C LYS A 40 -8.73 -2.48 -1.37
N GLU A 41 -8.88 -3.56 -2.14
CA GLU A 41 -8.51 -4.91 -1.68
C GLU A 41 -7.01 -5.01 -1.41
N LEU A 42 -6.19 -4.43 -2.29
CA LEU A 42 -4.75 -4.40 -2.10
C LEU A 42 -4.36 -3.58 -0.86
N GLU A 43 -5.00 -2.43 -0.62
CA GLU A 43 -4.84 -1.65 0.61
C GLU A 43 -5.15 -2.52 1.84
N HIS A 44 -6.28 -3.23 1.81
CA HIS A 44 -6.73 -4.06 2.92
C HIS A 44 -5.72 -5.14 3.28
N VAL A 45 -5.29 -5.95 2.29
CA VAL A 45 -4.33 -7.03 2.49
C VAL A 45 -2.97 -6.49 2.95
N TRP A 46 -2.53 -5.36 2.40
CA TRP A 46 -1.26 -4.74 2.81
C TRP A 46 -1.30 -4.23 4.26
N VAL A 47 -2.43 -3.63 4.69
CA VAL A 47 -2.64 -3.18 6.07
C VAL A 47 -2.66 -4.37 7.02
N GLU A 48 -3.38 -5.45 6.68
CA GLU A 48 -3.42 -6.68 7.48
C GLU A 48 -2.02 -7.29 7.65
N LEU A 49 -1.27 -7.41 6.55
CA LEU A 49 0.12 -7.88 6.59
C LEU A 49 1.00 -7.00 7.48
N SER A 50 0.87 -5.68 7.35
CA SER A 50 1.65 -4.72 8.13
C SER A 50 1.37 -4.81 9.63
N VAL A 51 0.09 -5.00 10.00
CA VAL A 51 -0.30 -5.25 11.39
C VAL A 51 0.26 -6.57 11.89
N TRP A 52 0.15 -7.63 11.08
CA TRP A 52 0.66 -8.95 11.43
C TRP A 52 2.19 -8.94 11.65
N GLN A 53 2.94 -8.30 10.76
CA GLN A 53 4.40 -8.15 10.86
C GLN A 53 4.81 -7.41 12.14
N ARG A 54 4.12 -6.33 12.49
CA ARG A 54 4.35 -5.58 13.74
C ARG A 54 3.98 -6.36 14.99
N SER A 55 3.11 -7.36 14.85
CA SER A 55 2.68 -8.25 15.92
C SER A 55 3.57 -9.49 16.06
N GLN A 56 4.54 -9.69 15.15
CA GLN A 56 5.51 -10.77 15.29
C GLN A 56 6.55 -10.41 16.36
N PRO A 57 6.92 -11.36 17.25
CA PRO A 57 8.03 -11.15 18.16
C PRO A 57 9.34 -11.05 17.38
N ILE A 58 10.14 -10.02 17.68
CA ILE A 58 11.51 -9.90 17.20
C ILE A 58 12.29 -11.07 17.82
N ASN A 59 12.75 -12.00 16.98
CA ASN A 59 13.61 -13.12 17.38
C ASN A 59 15.08 -12.74 17.13
#